data_AF-A0A8W8MUX6-F1
#
_entry.id   AF-A0A8W8MUX6-F1
#
_cell.length_a   1.000
_cell.length_b   1.000
_cell.length_c   1.000
_cell.angle_alpha   90.00
_cell.angle_beta   90.00
_cell.angle_gamma   90.00
#
_symmetry.space_group_name_H-M   'P 1'
#
loop_
_entity.id
_entity.type
_entity.pdbx_description
1 polymer ?
#
loop_
_entity_poly.entity_id
_entity_poly.type
_entity_poly.pdbx_seq_one_letter_code
_entity_poly.pdbx_strand_id
1 'polypeptide(L)'
;MPEIQGSKYCPVLSFEMYLSKLHPNCDKLWQRPKENITDSESVWYCNLPVDYDAQLTAYRETMESLVQRTLEAHGRIQQYIYKTPLTYSIPLSKQSIDCKVFIKLESEQLTGSFKIRGAFNKLLKLSSAGDVVKHSGIITASSGNHGMACVEAGGTLGIPVTVYCQRGVDEHKKQALLDRGVRVVLHGNDCVEAENEARAAAMREQKEYVSPYNDVDVIAGQGTIGKEILESCPDVDCILVPVGGGGLISGIARYVKQVRPSVEIIGCQPQNSKVMFESVKAGRIVLEESLDTLSEGTAGGVEENSITFPLCAEYVDDWILVDEEEIGKAIIFMLQHHHKVVEGAAGMTLGAYMKNPERFSGKKVEARGTLSIPLTVYCRQCVDEHKKQALLDRGVQVVLRGNDYVEAENEARADAKFLSEGGSLLSGISRYVKQVRTSVEIIGWQPKNSKVMYESVKAGRGVFKESLDTLSDGTSGGVDKNSITFPICAEYVDDWILVDEEEIGKAIIFMLQHHHKVVEGAAGMTLGAYIKNPERFSGKKVVVVACGGNIGSDKRKHLMSLYA
;
A
#
# COMPACT_ATOMS: atom_id res chain seq x y z
N MET A 1 -11.05 39.00 49.25
CA MET A 1 -10.05 39.72 48.42
C MET A 1 -10.78 40.84 47.70
N PRO A 2 -10.27 42.07 47.63
CA PRO A 2 -10.97 43.15 46.93
C PRO A 2 -10.91 42.92 45.42
N GLU A 3 -12.01 43.15 44.72
CA GLU A 3 -12.07 43.19 43.26
C GLU A 3 -11.22 44.36 42.74
N ILE A 4 -10.29 44.06 41.85
CA ILE A 4 -9.55 45.08 41.10
C ILE A 4 -10.25 45.20 39.74
N GLN A 5 -10.80 46.38 39.45
CA GLN A 5 -11.44 46.68 38.18
C GLN A 5 -10.44 46.53 37.01
N GLY A 6 -10.74 45.61 36.10
CA GLY A 6 -9.95 45.38 34.90
C GLY A 6 -10.01 46.56 33.93
N SER A 7 -8.84 47.04 33.50
CA SER A 7 -8.70 47.83 32.28
C SER A 7 -9.10 46.97 31.08
N LYS A 8 -9.87 47.55 30.15
CA LYS A 8 -10.42 46.87 28.96
C LYS A 8 -9.37 46.58 27.87
N TYR A 9 -8.09 46.87 28.12
CA TYR A 9 -7.00 46.66 27.17
C TYR A 9 -5.77 46.07 27.88
N CYS A 10 -5.44 44.83 27.51
CA CYS A 10 -4.24 44.05 27.88
C CYS A 10 -4.28 43.25 29.23
N PRO A 11 -4.57 41.93 29.18
CA PRO A 11 -4.46 41.02 30.33
C PRO A 11 -3.02 40.69 30.77
N VAL A 12 -1.99 41.11 30.02
CA VAL A 12 -0.60 40.63 30.19
C VAL A 12 0.16 41.41 31.27
N LEU A 13 -0.04 42.72 31.40
CA LEU A 13 0.70 43.54 32.38
C LEU A 13 0.36 43.20 33.84
N SER A 14 -0.91 42.88 34.10
CA SER A 14 -1.37 42.46 35.42
C SER A 14 -0.79 41.09 35.82
N PHE A 15 -0.40 40.27 34.84
CA PHE A 15 0.17 38.94 35.03
C PHE A 15 1.70 39.00 35.24
N GLU A 16 2.39 39.90 34.56
CA GLU A 16 3.83 40.18 34.77
C GLU A 16 4.13 40.69 36.20
N MET A 17 3.27 41.57 36.72
CA MET A 17 3.39 42.05 38.11
C MET A 17 3.12 40.95 39.16
N TYR A 18 2.36 39.93 38.79
CA TYR A 18 1.99 38.82 39.67
C TYR A 18 3.12 37.78 39.79
N LEU A 19 3.80 37.44 38.68
CA LEU A 19 4.84 36.42 38.66
C LEU A 19 6.21 36.90 39.16
N SER A 20 6.56 38.17 38.92
CA SER A 20 7.83 38.76 39.41
C SER A 20 7.98 38.77 40.94
N LYS A 21 6.87 38.59 41.68
CA LYS A 21 6.86 38.50 43.14
C LYS A 21 6.97 37.08 43.70
N LEU A 22 6.92 36.03 42.85
CA LEU A 22 6.79 34.64 43.30
C LEU A 22 8.10 33.82 43.31
N HIS A 23 9.17 34.22 42.61
CA HIS A 23 10.43 33.46 42.68
C HIS A 23 11.70 34.26 42.28
N PRO A 24 12.80 34.22 43.05
CA PRO A 24 14.05 34.94 42.76
C PRO A 24 14.87 34.40 41.56
N ASN A 25 14.31 33.46 40.77
CA ASN A 25 14.95 32.92 39.56
C ASN A 25 14.17 33.27 38.28
N CYS A 26 13.13 34.10 38.35
CA CYS A 26 12.34 34.46 37.16
C CYS A 26 13.16 35.19 36.09
N ASP A 27 14.24 35.89 36.44
CA ASP A 27 15.13 36.55 35.48
C ASP A 27 15.86 35.56 34.54
N LYS A 28 15.90 34.27 34.88
CA LYS A 28 16.47 33.21 34.02
C LYS A 28 15.50 32.69 32.96
N LEU A 29 14.23 33.10 32.99
CA LEU A 29 13.20 32.70 32.02
C LEU A 29 13.06 33.67 30.84
N TRP A 30 13.74 34.83 30.87
CA TRP A 30 13.56 35.87 29.87
C TRP A 30 14.81 36.06 28.99
N GLN A 31 14.66 35.86 27.68
CA GLN A 31 15.71 35.96 26.67
C GLN A 31 15.85 37.39 26.10
N ARG A 32 17.02 37.72 25.52
CA ARG A 32 17.40 39.06 25.03
C ARG A 32 16.73 39.46 23.70
N PRO A 33 16.54 40.78 23.44
CA PRO A 33 16.09 41.31 22.13
C PRO A 33 17.10 41.04 21.00
N LYS A 34 16.64 40.83 19.77
CA LYS A 34 17.50 40.92 18.56
C LYS A 34 17.80 42.39 18.26
N GLU A 35 19.07 42.71 18.04
CA GLU A 35 19.51 43.99 17.48
C GLU A 35 19.07 44.05 16.01
N ASN A 36 18.33 45.09 15.63
CA ASN A 36 17.72 45.37 14.31
C ASN A 36 16.28 44.85 14.08
N ILE A 37 15.30 45.63 14.53
CA ILE A 37 13.95 45.65 13.98
C ILE A 37 13.60 47.10 13.69
N THR A 38 13.42 47.43 12.41
CA THR A 38 12.78 48.66 11.94
C THR A 38 11.42 48.29 11.37
N ASP A 39 10.43 49.07 11.74
CA ASP A 39 9.03 49.06 11.33
C ASP A 39 8.05 48.26 12.19
N SER A 40 6.98 48.99 12.50
CA SER A 40 5.93 48.76 13.47
C SER A 40 4.89 47.75 12.97
N GLU A 41 4.31 47.02 13.93
CA GLU A 41 3.13 46.12 13.82
C GLU A 41 3.35 44.60 13.81
N SER A 42 4.45 44.09 14.38
CA SER A 42 4.50 42.69 14.83
C SER A 42 4.74 42.62 16.35
N VAL A 43 3.76 42.09 17.09
CA VAL A 43 3.93 41.75 18.51
C VAL A 43 4.99 40.67 18.64
N TRP A 44 6.00 40.98 19.45
CA TRP A 44 7.15 40.17 19.81
C TRP A 44 6.72 38.93 20.58
N TYR A 45 7.32 37.76 20.34
CA TYR A 45 7.75 36.72 21.31
C TYR A 45 8.10 35.43 20.53
N CYS A 46 9.28 34.87 20.80
CA CYS A 46 9.70 33.56 20.29
C CYS A 46 9.70 32.59 21.47
N ASN A 47 8.67 31.76 21.60
CA ASN A 47 8.54 30.76 22.67
C ASN A 47 9.39 29.50 22.38
N LEU A 48 10.67 29.68 22.10
CA LEU A 48 11.57 28.57 21.83
C LEU A 48 12.45 28.30 23.06
N PRO A 49 12.49 27.04 23.58
CA PRO A 49 13.28 26.70 24.75
C PRO A 49 14.78 26.95 24.54
N VAL A 50 15.51 27.12 25.66
CA VAL A 50 16.92 27.57 25.76
C VAL A 50 17.97 26.63 25.11
N ASP A 51 17.51 25.64 24.33
CA ASP A 51 18.36 24.67 23.61
C ASP A 51 18.02 24.59 22.10
N TYR A 52 17.21 25.53 21.60
CA TYR A 52 16.70 25.50 20.23
C TYR A 52 17.82 25.49 19.18
N ASP A 53 18.90 26.26 19.35
CA ASP A 53 19.99 26.30 18.35
C ASP A 53 20.78 24.99 18.29
N ALA A 54 21.00 24.31 19.41
CA ALA A 54 21.64 22.99 19.45
C ALA A 54 20.72 21.90 18.89
N GLN A 55 19.43 21.95 19.23
CA GLN A 55 18.40 21.08 18.67
C GLN A 55 18.20 21.32 17.17
N LEU A 56 18.26 22.57 16.70
CA LEU A 56 18.20 22.92 15.28
C LEU A 56 19.43 22.43 14.53
N THR A 57 20.60 22.54 15.14
CA THR A 57 21.85 22.08 14.53
C THR A 57 21.86 20.55 14.42
N ALA A 58 21.53 19.84 15.50
CA ALA A 58 21.38 18.38 15.49
C ALA A 58 20.26 17.92 14.54
N TYR A 59 19.16 18.66 14.45
CA TYR A 59 18.09 18.44 13.48
C TYR A 59 18.62 18.60 12.05
N ARG A 60 19.29 19.72 11.73
CA ARG A 60 19.87 20.00 10.41
C ARG A 60 20.88 18.93 10.02
N GLU A 61 21.81 18.56 10.88
CA GLU A 61 22.78 17.48 10.63
C GLU A 61 22.09 16.13 10.39
N THR A 62 21.04 15.84 11.17
CA THR A 62 20.24 14.61 10.99
C THR A 62 19.50 14.63 9.64
N MET A 63 18.96 15.77 9.21
CA MET A 63 18.23 15.92 7.95
C MET A 63 19.16 16.01 6.73
N GLU A 64 20.36 16.58 6.88
CA GLU A 64 21.43 16.55 5.88
C GLU A 64 21.89 15.12 5.65
N SER A 65 22.01 14.31 6.71
CA SER A 65 22.35 12.89 6.61
C SER A 65 21.20 11.99 6.15
N LEU A 66 19.95 12.47 6.04
CA LEU A 66 18.79 11.63 5.72
C LEU A 66 18.92 10.94 4.35
N VAL A 67 19.53 11.61 3.36
CA VAL A 67 19.80 10.99 2.05
C VAL A 67 20.75 9.80 2.18
N GLN A 68 21.86 9.99 2.90
CA GLN A 68 22.83 8.94 3.16
C GLN A 68 22.20 7.78 3.95
N ARG A 69 21.39 8.09 4.96
CA ARG A 69 20.60 7.11 5.71
C ARG A 69 19.64 6.34 4.81
N THR A 70 19.00 6.99 3.84
CA THR A 70 18.14 6.31 2.85
C THR A 70 18.94 5.37 1.95
N LEU A 71 20.13 5.76 1.51
CA LEU A 71 21.01 4.88 0.73
C LEU A 71 21.44 3.64 1.54
N GLU A 72 21.83 3.84 2.79
CA GLU A 72 22.17 2.76 3.70
C GLU A 72 20.97 1.88 4.04
N ALA A 73 19.80 2.49 4.28
CA ALA A 73 18.55 1.79 4.50
C ALA A 73 18.21 0.91 3.30
N HIS A 74 18.35 1.46 2.08
CA HIS A 74 18.17 0.68 0.87
C HIS A 74 19.13 -0.50 0.86
N GLY A 75 20.42 -0.32 1.11
CA GLY A 75 21.41 -1.40 1.34
C GLY A 75 20.96 -2.48 2.32
N ARG A 76 20.46 -2.04 3.47
CA ARG A 76 20.14 -2.87 4.64
C ARG A 76 18.90 -3.76 4.43
N ILE A 77 17.88 -3.26 3.75
CA ILE A 77 16.56 -3.91 3.71
C ILE A 77 16.32 -4.81 2.49
N GLN A 78 17.15 -4.74 1.44
CA GLN A 78 16.92 -5.37 0.12
C GLN A 78 16.53 -6.85 0.18
N GLN A 79 17.19 -7.60 1.06
CA GLN A 79 16.99 -9.04 1.19
C GLN A 79 15.74 -9.43 1.98
N TYR A 80 15.09 -8.46 2.63
CA TYR A 80 13.94 -8.66 3.51
C TYR A 80 12.63 -8.13 2.91
N ILE A 81 12.71 -7.39 1.79
CA ILE A 81 11.56 -6.77 1.14
C ILE A 81 11.52 -7.15 -0.34
N TYR A 82 10.36 -7.00 -0.96
CA TYR A 82 10.25 -7.08 -2.40
C TYR A 82 10.64 -5.75 -3.07
N LYS A 83 11.34 -5.84 -4.20
CA LYS A 83 11.41 -4.75 -5.17
C LYS A 83 10.07 -4.69 -5.92
N THR A 84 9.17 -3.85 -5.40
CA THR A 84 7.79 -3.75 -5.92
C THR A 84 7.77 -3.15 -7.34
N PRO A 85 6.78 -3.50 -8.17
CA PRO A 85 6.73 -3.03 -9.54
C PRO A 85 6.35 -1.54 -9.66
N LEU A 86 6.90 -0.88 -10.68
CA LEU A 86 6.46 0.42 -11.16
C LEU A 86 5.69 0.19 -12.46
N THR A 87 4.36 0.14 -12.37
CA THR A 87 3.50 -0.34 -13.45
C THR A 87 2.97 0.82 -14.29
N TYR A 88 3.19 0.81 -15.60
CA TYR A 88 2.59 1.77 -16.51
C TYR A 88 1.07 1.57 -16.61
N SER A 89 0.30 2.61 -16.33
CA SER A 89 -1.17 2.59 -16.42
C SER A 89 -1.63 3.23 -17.72
N ILE A 90 -1.96 2.39 -18.71
CA ILE A 90 -2.66 2.81 -19.92
C ILE A 90 -3.96 3.59 -19.62
N PRO A 91 -4.88 3.10 -18.75
CA PRO A 91 -6.15 3.77 -18.55
C PRO A 91 -6.02 5.13 -17.85
N LEU A 92 -5.05 5.32 -16.94
CA LEU A 92 -4.77 6.65 -16.34
C LEU A 92 -4.05 7.59 -17.31
N SER A 93 -3.09 7.07 -18.09
CA SER A 93 -2.36 7.87 -19.08
C SER A 93 -3.27 8.44 -20.16
N LYS A 94 -4.37 7.75 -20.49
CA LYS A 94 -5.38 8.24 -21.45
C LYS A 94 -6.24 9.39 -20.94
N GLN A 95 -6.21 9.70 -19.64
CA GLN A 95 -7.04 10.77 -19.07
C GLN A 95 -6.46 12.17 -19.29
N SER A 96 -5.17 12.27 -19.65
CA SER A 96 -4.49 13.53 -19.87
C SER A 96 -3.69 13.50 -21.18
N ILE A 97 -3.50 14.68 -21.79
CA ILE A 97 -2.82 14.80 -23.09
C ILE A 97 -1.31 14.67 -22.87
N ASP A 98 -0.69 13.75 -23.61
CA ASP A 98 0.76 13.51 -23.56
C ASP A 98 1.31 13.23 -22.15
N CYS A 99 0.50 12.59 -21.31
CA CYS A 99 0.87 12.22 -19.94
C CYS A 99 1.12 10.71 -19.82
N LYS A 100 2.20 10.31 -19.15
CA LYS A 100 2.49 8.90 -18.85
C LYS A 100 2.38 8.66 -17.36
N VAL A 101 1.43 7.83 -16.97
CA VAL A 101 1.16 7.53 -15.56
C VAL A 101 1.71 6.16 -15.18
N PHE A 102 2.50 6.14 -14.12
CA PHE A 102 3.03 4.92 -13.50
C PHE A 102 2.51 4.79 -12.07
N ILE A 103 2.36 3.54 -11.60
CA ILE A 103 1.90 3.22 -10.25
C ILE A 103 2.97 2.40 -9.55
N LYS A 104 3.58 2.93 -8.48
CA LYS A 104 4.45 2.16 -7.59
C LYS A 104 3.60 1.33 -6.63
N LEU A 105 3.50 0.02 -6.89
CA LEU A 105 2.59 -0.89 -6.18
C LEU A 105 3.21 -1.41 -4.88
N GLU A 106 3.36 -0.51 -3.89
CA GLU A 106 3.74 -0.91 -2.52
C GLU A 106 2.67 -1.77 -1.84
N SER A 107 1.48 -1.88 -2.45
CA SER A 107 0.46 -2.86 -2.12
C SER A 107 0.91 -4.32 -2.26
N GLU A 108 1.92 -4.57 -3.10
CA GLU A 108 2.47 -5.90 -3.36
C GLU A 108 3.67 -6.24 -2.47
N GLN A 109 3.90 -5.44 -1.44
CA GLN A 109 4.94 -5.69 -0.45
C GLN A 109 4.55 -6.83 0.51
N LEU A 110 5.52 -7.42 1.22
CA LEU A 110 5.33 -8.57 2.10
C LEU A 110 4.15 -8.45 3.09
N THR A 111 3.97 -7.29 3.72
CA THR A 111 2.83 -7.03 4.64
C THR A 111 1.70 -6.25 3.99
N GLY A 112 1.65 -6.23 2.66
CA GLY A 112 0.70 -5.44 1.88
C GLY A 112 1.04 -3.95 1.78
N SER A 113 2.00 -3.41 2.52
CA SER A 113 2.28 -1.97 2.50
C SER A 113 3.75 -1.62 2.63
N PHE A 114 4.05 -0.34 2.38
CA PHE A 114 5.39 0.20 2.45
C PHE A 114 5.99 0.23 3.85
N LYS A 115 5.18 0.12 4.91
CA LYS A 115 5.62 0.29 6.30
C LYS A 115 6.73 -0.69 6.66
N ILE A 116 6.79 -1.86 6.01
CA ILE A 116 7.84 -2.85 6.19
C ILE A 116 9.24 -2.28 5.99
N ARG A 117 9.39 -1.29 5.10
CA ARG A 117 10.70 -0.74 4.76
C ARG A 117 11.30 0.00 5.95
N GLY A 118 10.55 0.91 6.55
CA GLY A 118 10.94 1.60 7.79
C GLY A 118 11.03 0.67 8.99
N ALA A 119 10.12 -0.30 9.12
CA ALA A 119 10.15 -1.27 10.21
C ALA A 119 11.44 -2.12 10.16
N PHE A 120 11.75 -2.75 9.03
CA PHE A 120 13.01 -3.48 8.86
C PHE A 120 14.21 -2.58 9.04
N ASN A 121 14.20 -1.36 8.48
CA ASN A 121 15.34 -0.46 8.60
C ASN A 121 15.66 -0.14 10.07
N LYS A 122 14.64 0.25 10.85
CA LYS A 122 14.78 0.54 12.28
C LYS A 122 15.22 -0.70 13.05
N LEU A 123 14.52 -1.82 12.90
CA LEU A 123 14.80 -3.03 13.69
C LEU A 123 16.16 -3.66 13.36
N LEU A 124 16.60 -3.66 12.10
CA LEU A 124 17.94 -4.13 11.72
C LEU A 124 19.04 -3.27 12.33
N LYS A 125 18.80 -1.95 12.41
CA LYS A 125 19.74 -1.03 13.03
C LYS A 125 19.81 -1.22 14.55
N LEU A 126 18.66 -1.39 15.21
CA LEU A 126 18.60 -1.74 16.64
C LEU A 126 19.29 -3.08 16.92
N SER A 127 19.04 -4.08 16.09
CA SER A 127 19.66 -5.42 16.16
C SER A 127 21.18 -5.37 16.03
N SER A 128 21.70 -4.42 15.24
CA SER A 128 23.14 -4.21 15.05
C SER A 128 23.79 -3.43 16.19
N ALA A 129 23.00 -2.68 16.98
CA ALA A 129 23.50 -1.83 18.07
C ALA A 129 23.75 -2.59 19.38
N GLY A 130 23.23 -3.81 19.53
CA GLY A 130 23.54 -4.71 20.66
C GLY A 130 22.45 -5.72 20.99
N ASP A 131 22.80 -6.78 21.74
CA ASP A 131 21.88 -7.89 22.06
C ASP A 131 20.78 -7.51 23.05
N VAL A 132 20.92 -6.40 23.77
CA VAL A 132 19.92 -5.93 24.75
C VAL A 132 18.56 -5.72 24.07
N VAL A 133 18.52 -5.08 22.90
CA VAL A 133 17.26 -4.81 22.19
C VAL A 133 16.66 -6.08 21.59
N LYS A 134 17.49 -7.05 21.16
CA LYS A 134 17.01 -8.36 20.71
C LYS A 134 16.28 -9.11 21.81
N HIS A 135 16.72 -8.98 23.05
CA HIS A 135 16.11 -9.64 24.20
C HIS A 135 14.95 -8.84 24.82
N SER A 136 15.08 -7.52 24.95
CA SER A 136 14.04 -6.67 25.55
C SER A 136 12.84 -6.49 24.64
N GLY A 137 13.05 -6.50 23.31
CA GLY A 137 12.03 -6.25 22.33
C GLY A 137 11.68 -4.76 22.17
N ILE A 138 10.68 -4.50 21.31
CA ILE A 138 10.19 -3.16 20.96
C ILE A 138 8.71 -3.00 21.30
N ILE A 139 8.28 -1.74 21.44
CA ILE A 139 6.88 -1.36 21.58
C ILE A 139 6.48 -0.47 20.40
N THR A 140 5.27 -0.67 19.89
CA THR A 140 4.66 0.22 18.88
C THR A 140 3.17 0.38 19.15
N ALA A 141 2.55 1.44 18.62
CA ALA A 141 1.10 1.63 18.64
C ALA A 141 0.55 1.69 17.22
N SER A 142 -0.17 0.65 16.79
CA SER A 142 -0.87 0.58 15.51
C SER A 142 -1.52 -0.79 15.33
N SER A 143 -2.84 -0.83 15.18
CA SER A 143 -3.56 -2.02 14.72
C SER A 143 -3.49 -2.24 13.20
N GLY A 144 -3.00 -1.25 12.44
CA GLY A 144 -2.92 -1.28 10.98
C GLY A 144 -1.53 -1.60 10.42
N ASN A 145 -1.26 -1.04 9.23
CA ASN A 145 -0.06 -1.25 8.42
C ASN A 145 1.28 -1.26 9.19
N HIS A 146 1.48 -0.32 10.11
CA HIS A 146 2.74 -0.20 10.84
C HIS A 146 2.93 -1.30 11.88
N GLY A 147 1.87 -1.64 12.61
CA GLY A 147 1.89 -2.77 13.56
C GLY A 147 2.25 -4.06 12.86
N MET A 148 1.60 -4.35 11.73
CA MET A 148 1.88 -5.54 10.92
C MET A 148 3.33 -5.57 10.42
N ALA A 149 3.85 -4.44 9.94
CA ALA A 149 5.23 -4.29 9.51
C ALA A 149 6.25 -4.55 10.63
N CYS A 150 6.02 -3.99 11.82
CA CYS A 150 6.87 -4.21 12.99
C CYS A 150 6.84 -5.67 13.44
N VAL A 151 5.66 -6.30 13.44
CA VAL A 151 5.49 -7.71 13.79
C VAL A 151 6.24 -8.62 12.82
N GLU A 152 6.09 -8.40 11.51
CA GLU A 152 6.78 -9.18 10.49
C GLU A 152 8.30 -9.04 10.58
N ALA A 153 8.79 -7.79 10.72
CA ALA A 153 10.22 -7.52 10.88
C ALA A 153 10.78 -8.09 12.20
N GLY A 154 10.03 -7.97 13.30
CA GLY A 154 10.40 -8.53 14.60
C GLY A 154 10.47 -10.05 14.58
N GLY A 155 9.46 -10.71 14.03
CA GLY A 155 9.43 -12.17 13.87
C GLY A 155 10.61 -12.69 13.03
N THR A 156 10.90 -12.01 11.91
CA THR A 156 12.03 -12.35 11.03
C THR A 156 13.39 -12.23 11.75
N LEU A 157 13.52 -11.25 12.64
CA LEU A 157 14.78 -10.94 13.33
C LEU A 157 14.88 -11.58 14.74
N GLY A 158 13.84 -12.27 15.19
CA GLY A 158 13.75 -12.81 16.55
C GLY A 158 13.65 -11.73 17.63
N ILE A 159 13.13 -10.54 17.30
CA ILE A 159 12.95 -9.42 18.24
C ILE A 159 11.50 -9.43 18.74
N PRO A 160 11.25 -9.54 20.06
CA PRO A 160 9.88 -9.49 20.60
C PRO A 160 9.20 -8.15 20.28
N VAL A 161 7.92 -8.20 19.87
CA VAL A 161 7.12 -7.01 19.54
C VAL A 161 5.89 -6.97 20.43
N THR A 162 5.66 -5.82 21.07
CA THR A 162 4.40 -5.51 21.76
C THR A 162 3.66 -4.43 20.99
N VAL A 163 2.41 -4.70 20.61
CA VAL A 163 1.57 -3.78 19.84
C VAL A 163 0.45 -3.24 20.73
N TYR A 164 0.38 -1.92 20.86
CA TYR A 164 -0.72 -1.23 21.53
C TYR A 164 -1.81 -0.87 20.51
N CYS A 165 -3.05 -1.13 20.88
CA CYS A 165 -4.26 -0.83 20.09
C CYS A 165 -5.35 -0.24 21.00
N GLN A 166 -6.28 0.55 20.47
CA GLN A 166 -7.45 0.95 21.23
C GLN A 166 -8.35 -0.24 21.58
N ARG A 167 -9.16 -0.12 22.62
CA ARG A 167 -10.10 -1.18 23.03
C ARG A 167 -11.14 -1.52 21.96
N GLY A 168 -11.54 -0.53 21.15
CA GLY A 168 -12.50 -0.70 20.05
C GLY A 168 -11.88 -1.13 18.72
N VAL A 169 -10.67 -1.68 18.72
CA VAL A 169 -10.02 -2.17 17.50
C VAL A 169 -10.86 -3.27 16.84
N ASP A 170 -10.96 -3.23 15.51
CA ASP A 170 -11.59 -4.30 14.72
C ASP A 170 -10.99 -5.68 15.02
N GLU A 171 -11.85 -6.67 15.21
CA GLU A 171 -11.43 -8.00 15.66
C GLU A 171 -10.61 -8.73 14.58
N HIS A 172 -10.83 -8.48 13.29
CA HIS A 172 -9.99 -9.03 12.23
C HIS A 172 -8.58 -8.43 12.26
N LYS A 173 -8.43 -7.10 12.44
CA LYS A 173 -7.12 -6.44 12.63
C LYS A 173 -6.38 -7.03 13.83
N LYS A 174 -7.09 -7.22 14.95
CA LYS A 174 -6.52 -7.80 16.17
C LYS A 174 -6.11 -9.26 15.98
N GLN A 175 -6.97 -10.09 15.38
CA GLN A 175 -6.68 -11.50 15.15
C GLN A 175 -5.48 -11.66 14.21
N ALA A 176 -5.35 -10.84 13.17
CA ALA A 176 -4.21 -10.86 12.27
C ALA A 176 -2.86 -10.61 12.96
N LEU A 177 -2.86 -9.82 14.05
CA LEU A 177 -1.67 -9.64 14.91
C LEU A 177 -1.46 -10.87 15.80
N LEU A 178 -2.50 -11.34 16.48
CA LEU A 178 -2.44 -12.48 17.39
C LEU A 178 -1.98 -13.77 16.69
N ASP A 179 -2.42 -14.02 15.46
CA ASP A 179 -2.04 -15.18 14.65
C ASP A 179 -0.53 -15.23 14.37
N ARG A 180 0.18 -14.09 14.48
CA ARG A 180 1.63 -13.99 14.37
C ARG A 180 2.37 -14.13 15.70
N GLY A 181 1.65 -14.51 16.76
CA GLY A 181 2.21 -14.83 18.08
C GLY A 181 2.69 -13.62 18.88
N VAL A 182 2.21 -12.41 18.57
CA VAL A 182 2.67 -11.18 19.22
C VAL A 182 1.77 -10.75 20.37
N ARG A 183 2.36 -10.02 21.31
CA ARG A 183 1.63 -9.46 22.45
C ARG A 183 0.86 -8.22 22.01
N VAL A 184 -0.47 -8.28 22.04
CA VAL A 184 -1.35 -7.14 21.81
C VAL A 184 -1.85 -6.59 23.15
N VAL A 185 -1.68 -5.29 23.39
CA VAL A 185 -2.16 -4.59 24.58
C VAL A 185 -3.28 -3.62 24.18
N LEU A 186 -4.46 -3.80 24.76
CA LEU A 186 -5.60 -2.91 24.52
C LEU A 186 -5.64 -1.80 25.56
N HIS A 187 -5.52 -0.54 25.11
CA HIS A 187 -5.54 0.62 25.99
C HIS A 187 -6.27 1.79 25.34
N GLY A 188 -6.99 2.56 26.15
CA GLY A 188 -7.70 3.75 25.72
C GLY A 188 -8.92 3.51 24.82
N ASN A 189 -9.61 4.60 24.53
CA ASN A 189 -10.80 4.62 23.67
C ASN A 189 -10.48 4.95 22.22
N ASP A 190 -9.34 5.60 21.96
CA ASP A 190 -8.89 5.97 20.62
C ASP A 190 -7.39 5.65 20.40
N CYS A 191 -6.94 5.85 19.15
CA CYS A 191 -5.56 5.58 18.74
C CYS A 191 -4.53 6.45 19.48
N VAL A 192 -4.89 7.68 19.85
CA VAL A 192 -3.99 8.64 20.50
C VAL A 192 -3.74 8.24 21.95
N GLU A 193 -4.78 7.85 22.67
CA GLU A 193 -4.65 7.28 24.03
C GLU A 193 -3.79 6.00 24.01
N ALA A 194 -4.02 5.10 23.05
CA ALA A 194 -3.22 3.89 22.89
C ALA A 194 -1.75 4.20 22.60
N GLU A 195 -1.48 5.20 21.76
CA GLU A 195 -0.11 5.64 21.45
C GLU A 195 0.60 6.26 22.66
N ASN A 196 -0.08 7.14 23.39
CA ASN A 196 0.46 7.78 24.59
C ASN A 196 0.84 6.74 25.64
N GLU A 197 -0.01 5.74 25.88
CA GLU A 197 0.32 4.64 26.78
C GLU A 197 1.46 3.78 26.22
N ALA A 198 1.51 3.52 24.91
CA ALA A 198 2.62 2.75 24.33
C ALA A 198 3.98 3.44 24.55
N ARG A 199 4.02 4.77 24.42
CA ARG A 199 5.22 5.57 24.71
C ARG A 199 5.57 5.54 26.20
N ALA A 200 4.57 5.73 27.08
CA ALA A 200 4.77 5.64 28.52
C ALA A 200 5.27 4.25 28.95
N ALA A 201 4.69 3.18 28.39
CA ALA A 201 5.11 1.81 28.62
C ALA A 201 6.53 1.55 28.11
N ALA A 202 6.89 2.08 26.94
CA ALA A 202 8.25 1.97 26.40
C ALA A 202 9.28 2.60 27.36
N MET A 203 8.98 3.78 27.91
CA MET A 203 9.82 4.40 28.94
C MET A 203 9.89 3.57 30.22
N ARG A 204 8.74 3.09 30.73
CA ARG A 204 8.67 2.29 31.97
C ARG A 204 9.38 0.95 31.84
N GLU A 205 9.28 0.29 30.70
CA GLU A 205 9.88 -1.01 30.41
C GLU A 205 11.30 -0.91 29.83
N GLN A 206 11.81 0.31 29.63
CA GLN A 206 13.10 0.58 28.99
C GLN A 206 13.23 -0.11 27.62
N LYS A 207 12.17 -0.06 26.82
CA LYS A 207 12.11 -0.60 25.46
C LYS A 207 12.11 0.54 24.44
N GLU A 208 12.59 0.25 23.24
CA GLU A 208 12.48 1.21 22.14
C GLU A 208 11.02 1.31 21.69
N TYR A 209 10.50 2.54 21.63
CA TYR A 209 9.25 2.83 20.95
C TYR A 209 9.51 3.08 19.47
N VAL A 210 8.90 2.28 18.59
CA VAL A 210 9.05 2.42 17.13
C VAL A 210 7.86 3.20 16.57
N SER A 211 8.07 4.49 16.32
CA SER A 211 7.02 5.37 15.77
C SER A 211 6.59 4.94 14.36
N PRO A 212 5.28 5.07 14.02
CA PRO A 212 4.78 4.81 12.67
C PRO A 212 5.31 5.76 11.59
N TYR A 213 5.82 6.93 11.96
CA TYR A 213 6.29 7.94 11.00
C TYR A 213 7.32 8.92 11.57
N ASN A 214 7.28 9.20 12.87
CA ASN A 214 8.08 10.23 13.54
C ASN A 214 9.44 9.68 14.02
N ASP A 215 10.15 8.96 13.15
CA ASP A 215 11.45 8.36 13.44
C ASP A 215 12.35 8.42 12.20
N VAL A 216 13.58 8.91 12.36
CA VAL A 216 14.51 9.15 11.24
C VAL A 216 14.84 7.87 10.46
N ASP A 217 14.97 6.73 11.14
CA ASP A 217 15.28 5.46 10.50
C ASP A 217 14.04 4.88 9.81
N VAL A 218 12.85 5.09 10.39
CA VAL A 218 11.59 4.77 9.71
C VAL A 218 11.47 5.58 8.42
N ILE A 219 11.65 6.91 8.48
CA ILE A 219 11.60 7.82 7.31
C ILE A 219 12.64 7.43 6.26
N ALA A 220 13.88 7.15 6.68
CA ALA A 220 14.96 6.74 5.78
C ALA A 220 14.60 5.45 5.03
N GLY A 221 14.01 4.47 5.73
CA GLY A 221 13.49 3.24 5.12
C GLY A 221 12.40 3.52 4.10
N GLN A 222 11.49 4.47 4.37
CA GLN A 222 10.44 4.81 3.42
C GLN A 222 10.98 5.54 2.19
N GLY A 223 12.01 6.37 2.38
CA GLY A 223 12.69 7.09 1.31
C GLY A 223 13.36 6.20 0.27
N THR A 224 13.62 4.91 0.59
CA THR A 224 14.15 3.92 -0.35
C THR A 224 13.28 3.76 -1.59
N ILE A 225 12.00 4.13 -1.51
CA ILE A 225 11.08 4.11 -2.62
C ILE A 225 11.39 5.22 -3.62
N GLY A 226 11.76 6.42 -3.15
CA GLY A 226 12.22 7.50 -4.04
C GLY A 226 13.43 7.06 -4.87
N LYS A 227 14.36 6.33 -4.25
CA LYS A 227 15.48 5.70 -4.96
C LYS A 227 15.01 4.70 -6.02
N GLU A 228 14.15 3.76 -5.66
CA GLU A 228 13.65 2.76 -6.62
C GLU A 228 12.87 3.39 -7.79
N ILE A 229 12.13 4.48 -7.54
CA ILE A 229 11.42 5.24 -8.57
C ILE A 229 12.44 5.85 -9.53
N LEU A 230 13.44 6.57 -9.03
CA LEU A 230 14.45 7.21 -9.89
C LEU A 230 15.32 6.21 -10.66
N GLU A 231 15.51 5.00 -10.14
CA GLU A 231 16.17 3.92 -10.90
C GLU A 231 15.29 3.34 -12.01
N SER A 232 13.97 3.28 -11.79
CA SER A 232 13.03 2.64 -12.72
C SER A 232 12.46 3.62 -13.75
N CYS A 233 12.33 4.90 -13.39
CA CYS A 233 11.89 6.00 -14.24
C CYS A 233 12.75 7.24 -13.95
N PRO A 234 13.98 7.30 -14.49
CA PRO A 234 14.93 8.40 -14.21
C PRO A 234 14.45 9.77 -14.68
N ASP A 235 13.48 9.81 -15.58
CA ASP A 235 12.91 11.02 -16.18
C ASP A 235 11.46 11.26 -15.72
N VAL A 236 11.10 10.83 -14.51
CA VAL A 236 9.85 11.22 -13.85
C VAL A 236 9.79 12.73 -13.66
N ASP A 237 8.63 13.34 -13.91
CA ASP A 237 8.42 14.78 -13.76
C ASP A 237 7.71 15.11 -12.44
N CYS A 238 6.81 14.24 -11.99
CA CYS A 238 5.97 14.46 -10.82
C CYS A 238 5.71 13.16 -10.05
N ILE A 239 5.72 13.23 -8.72
CA ILE A 239 5.42 12.12 -7.80
C ILE A 239 4.32 12.54 -6.83
N LEU A 240 3.19 11.83 -6.85
CA LEU A 240 2.08 12.01 -5.92
C LEU A 240 2.21 11.00 -4.78
N VAL A 241 2.19 11.49 -3.54
CA VAL A 241 2.42 10.66 -2.34
C VAL A 241 1.29 10.85 -1.32
N PRO A 242 0.69 9.78 -0.78
CA PRO A 242 -0.29 9.90 0.30
C PRO A 242 0.36 10.41 1.59
N VAL A 243 -0.31 11.32 2.29
CA VAL A 243 0.21 11.96 3.50
C VAL A 243 -0.73 11.77 4.69
N GLY A 244 -0.29 10.96 5.66
CA GLY A 244 -0.79 11.00 7.03
C GLY A 244 0.19 11.80 7.91
N GLY A 245 0.86 11.13 8.85
CA GLY A 245 1.94 11.75 9.65
C GLY A 245 3.22 12.14 8.89
N GLY A 246 3.23 12.15 7.55
CA GLY A 246 4.34 12.69 6.75
C GLY A 246 5.57 11.79 6.54
N GLY A 247 5.76 10.72 7.33
CA GLY A 247 7.00 9.93 7.27
C GLY A 247 7.31 9.30 5.91
N LEU A 248 6.27 9.02 5.11
CA LEU A 248 6.44 8.51 3.76
C LEU A 248 6.96 9.58 2.79
N ILE A 249 6.17 10.65 2.63
CA ILE A 249 6.48 11.73 1.70
C ILE A 249 7.79 12.41 2.08
N SER A 250 8.06 12.59 3.37
CA SER A 250 9.31 13.18 3.87
C SER A 250 10.54 12.42 3.37
N GLY A 251 10.55 11.09 3.48
CA GLY A 251 11.69 10.27 3.04
C GLY A 251 11.88 10.30 1.52
N ILE A 252 10.78 10.23 0.76
CA ILE A 252 10.81 10.30 -0.71
C ILE A 252 11.26 11.68 -1.17
N ALA A 253 10.61 12.73 -0.68
CA ALA A 253 10.85 14.11 -1.08
C ALA A 253 12.29 14.49 -0.82
N ARG A 254 12.81 14.24 0.39
CA ARG A 254 14.21 14.55 0.73
C ARG A 254 15.21 13.88 -0.22
N TYR A 255 15.02 12.58 -0.49
CA TYR A 255 15.90 11.83 -1.38
C TYR A 255 15.79 12.31 -2.83
N VAL A 256 14.56 12.41 -3.34
CA VAL A 256 14.30 12.80 -4.74
C VAL A 256 14.77 14.22 -4.99
N LYS A 257 14.49 15.18 -4.10
CA LYS A 257 14.94 16.57 -4.24
C LYS A 257 16.46 16.70 -4.21
N GLN A 258 17.18 15.82 -3.51
CA GLN A 258 18.64 15.80 -3.57
C GLN A 258 19.17 15.36 -4.94
N VAL A 259 18.57 14.30 -5.51
CA VAL A 259 19.08 13.64 -6.72
C VAL A 259 18.56 14.34 -7.99
N ARG A 260 17.30 14.77 -7.98
CA ARG A 260 16.61 15.48 -9.06
C ARG A 260 15.70 16.59 -8.48
N PRO A 261 16.25 17.78 -8.20
CA PRO A 261 15.49 18.90 -7.63
C PRO A 261 14.28 19.34 -8.45
N SER A 262 14.31 19.10 -9.78
CA SER A 262 13.25 19.49 -10.72
C SER A 262 11.99 18.63 -10.66
N VAL A 263 12.04 17.47 -9.99
CA VAL A 263 10.85 16.61 -9.84
C VAL A 263 9.87 17.26 -8.87
N GLU A 264 8.63 17.42 -9.29
CA GLU A 264 7.54 17.93 -8.45
C GLU A 264 7.07 16.83 -7.48
N ILE A 265 7.02 17.13 -6.18
CA ILE A 265 6.51 16.26 -5.13
C ILE A 265 5.18 16.83 -4.64
N ILE A 266 4.11 16.07 -4.81
CA ILE A 266 2.76 16.48 -4.44
C ILE A 266 2.25 15.61 -3.29
N GLY A 267 1.87 16.26 -2.18
CA GLY A 267 1.21 15.61 -1.05
C GLY A 267 -0.29 15.45 -1.29
N CYS A 268 -0.81 14.24 -1.11
CA CYS A 268 -2.24 13.95 -1.21
C CYS A 268 -2.83 13.68 0.18
N GLN A 269 -3.91 14.36 0.55
CA GLN A 269 -4.63 14.15 1.80
C GLN A 269 -6.15 14.09 1.58
N PRO A 270 -6.89 13.32 2.41
CA PRO A 270 -8.34 13.39 2.36
C PRO A 270 -8.80 14.77 2.83
N GLN A 271 -9.82 15.34 2.19
CA GLN A 271 -10.44 16.60 2.59
C GLN A 271 -10.88 16.57 4.07
N ASN A 272 -11.27 15.39 4.54
CA ASN A 272 -11.74 15.09 5.89
C ASN A 272 -10.62 14.94 6.93
N SER A 273 -9.35 14.85 6.53
CA SER A 273 -8.21 14.79 7.45
C SER A 273 -6.95 15.36 6.79
N LYS A 274 -6.84 16.69 6.82
CA LYS A 274 -5.86 17.51 6.07
C LYS A 274 -4.86 18.24 6.98
N VAL A 275 -4.56 17.62 8.13
CA VAL A 275 -3.78 18.24 9.22
C VAL A 275 -2.40 18.72 8.74
N MET A 276 -1.68 17.93 7.94
CA MET A 276 -0.35 18.30 7.44
C MET A 276 -0.42 19.48 6.45
N PHE A 277 -1.40 19.49 5.55
CA PHE A 277 -1.65 20.59 4.62
C PHE A 277 -1.91 21.91 5.35
N GLU A 278 -2.85 21.92 6.30
CA GLU A 278 -3.14 23.13 7.08
C GLU A 278 -1.95 23.51 7.97
N SER A 279 -1.19 22.54 8.48
CA SER A 279 0.03 22.79 9.26
C SER A 279 1.10 23.49 8.44
N VAL A 280 1.40 22.98 7.25
CA VAL A 280 2.40 23.56 6.33
C VAL A 280 1.97 24.96 5.91
N LYS A 281 0.69 25.15 5.57
CA LYS A 281 0.12 26.45 5.24
C LYS A 281 0.19 27.45 6.39
N ALA A 282 0.00 26.99 7.63
CA ALA A 282 0.08 27.82 8.83
C ALA A 282 1.52 28.07 9.31
N GLY A 283 2.52 27.38 8.75
CA GLY A 283 3.91 27.43 9.21
C GLY A 283 4.15 26.81 10.60
N ARG A 284 3.17 26.09 11.14
CA ARG A 284 3.23 25.40 12.43
C ARG A 284 2.25 24.24 12.46
N ILE A 285 2.51 23.23 13.28
CA ILE A 285 1.57 22.12 13.47
C ILE A 285 0.27 22.65 14.07
N VAL A 286 -0.84 22.34 13.41
CA VAL A 286 -2.19 22.72 13.85
C VAL A 286 -2.92 21.50 14.40
N LEU A 287 -3.77 21.74 15.40
CA LEU A 287 -4.73 20.75 15.85
C LEU A 287 -5.99 20.93 15.00
N GLU A 288 -6.28 19.95 14.14
CA GLU A 288 -7.48 19.94 13.31
C GLU A 288 -8.24 18.63 13.56
N GLU A 289 -9.55 18.74 13.76
CA GLU A 289 -10.42 17.58 13.92
C GLU A 289 -10.46 16.79 12.60
N SER A 290 -10.24 15.48 12.69
CA SER A 290 -10.37 14.59 11.55
C SER A 290 -11.77 13.98 11.54
N LEU A 291 -12.44 14.07 10.39
CA LEU A 291 -13.72 13.42 10.13
C LEU A 291 -13.50 12.02 9.54
N ASP A 292 -14.56 11.22 9.51
CA ASP A 292 -14.55 9.88 8.91
C ASP A 292 -14.11 9.94 7.44
N THR A 293 -13.22 9.04 7.05
CA THR A 293 -12.69 8.96 5.68
C THR A 293 -12.42 7.51 5.29
N LEU A 294 -12.62 7.20 4.01
CA LEU A 294 -12.19 5.97 3.37
C LEU A 294 -10.67 5.78 3.49
N SER A 295 -9.90 6.87 3.62
CA SER A 295 -8.44 6.88 3.74
C SER A 295 -7.95 6.79 5.20
N GLU A 296 -8.38 5.75 5.93
CA GLU A 296 -8.03 5.55 7.35
C GLU A 296 -6.51 5.64 7.62
N GLY A 297 -5.68 5.09 6.73
CA GLY A 297 -4.23 5.05 6.89
C GLY A 297 -3.51 6.40 6.79
N THR A 298 -4.20 7.44 6.31
CA THR A 298 -3.69 8.83 6.25
C THR A 298 -4.46 9.77 7.17
N ALA A 299 -5.49 9.30 7.85
CA ALA A 299 -6.23 10.10 8.80
C ALA A 299 -5.50 10.19 10.16
N GLY A 300 -5.74 11.30 10.85
CA GLY A 300 -5.27 11.54 12.21
C GLY A 300 -4.39 12.78 12.34
N GLY A 301 -3.98 13.05 13.58
CA GLY A 301 -3.13 14.19 13.91
C GLY A 301 -1.65 13.99 13.59
N VAL A 302 -0.91 15.08 13.65
CA VAL A 302 0.56 15.10 13.59
C VAL A 302 1.06 15.50 14.98
N GLU A 303 2.04 14.78 15.52
CA GLU A 303 2.68 15.10 16.81
C GLU A 303 3.29 16.53 16.78
N GLU A 304 3.13 17.31 17.87
CA GLU A 304 3.57 18.73 17.96
C GLU A 304 5.07 18.94 17.65
N ASN A 305 5.91 17.95 17.93
CA ASN A 305 7.35 18.01 17.64
C ASN A 305 7.75 17.03 16.52
N SER A 306 6.84 16.78 15.57
CA SER A 306 7.13 15.82 14.52
C SER A 306 8.25 16.30 13.59
N ILE A 307 9.25 15.44 13.37
CA ILE A 307 10.36 15.70 12.45
C ILE A 307 9.92 15.70 10.97
N THR A 308 8.71 15.20 10.68
CA THR A 308 8.15 15.15 9.32
C THR A 308 7.56 16.47 8.90
N PHE A 309 7.03 17.28 9.82
CA PHE A 309 6.48 18.61 9.51
C PHE A 309 7.49 19.52 8.79
N PRO A 310 8.68 19.79 9.35
CA PRO A 310 9.66 20.65 8.67
C PRO A 310 10.17 20.05 7.34
N LEU A 311 10.29 18.73 7.24
CA LEU A 311 10.63 18.05 5.97
C LEU A 311 9.54 18.25 4.91
N CYS A 312 8.27 18.12 5.30
CA CYS A 312 7.14 18.37 4.42
C CYS A 312 7.09 19.84 3.97
N ALA A 313 7.30 20.78 4.89
CA ALA A 313 7.30 22.21 4.60
C ALA A 313 8.44 22.63 3.64
N GLU A 314 9.59 21.96 3.70
CA GLU A 314 10.75 22.29 2.87
C GLU A 314 10.74 21.59 1.50
N TYR A 315 10.32 20.32 1.43
CA TYR A 315 10.54 19.49 0.24
C TYR A 315 9.29 19.11 -0.56
N VAL A 316 8.09 19.40 -0.06
CA VAL A 316 6.83 19.15 -0.79
C VAL A 316 6.45 20.42 -1.55
N ASP A 317 6.28 20.31 -2.86
CA ASP A 317 6.05 21.47 -3.73
C ASP A 317 4.58 21.92 -3.74
N ASP A 318 3.65 20.97 -3.66
CA ASP A 318 2.22 21.27 -3.69
C ASP A 318 1.37 20.18 -3.01
N TRP A 319 0.08 20.45 -2.85
CA TRP A 319 -0.87 19.61 -2.14
C TRP A 319 -2.17 19.46 -2.91
N ILE A 320 -2.74 18.26 -2.88
CA ILE A 320 -4.08 17.98 -3.43
C ILE A 320 -4.94 17.36 -2.33
N LEU A 321 -6.06 18.03 -2.04
CA LEU A 321 -7.11 17.51 -1.17
C LEU A 321 -8.15 16.75 -2.00
N VAL A 322 -8.50 15.56 -1.52
CA VAL A 322 -9.36 14.60 -2.24
C VAL A 322 -10.58 14.30 -1.38
N ASP A 323 -11.77 14.43 -1.94
CA ASP A 323 -13.00 14.12 -1.22
C ASP A 323 -13.32 12.61 -1.26
N GLU A 324 -14.25 12.17 -0.41
CA GLU A 324 -14.60 10.76 -0.26
C GLU A 324 -15.20 10.14 -1.54
N GLU A 325 -15.87 10.93 -2.38
CA GLU A 325 -16.42 10.47 -3.64
C GLU A 325 -15.29 10.16 -4.64
N GLU A 326 -14.30 11.04 -4.72
CA GLU A 326 -13.10 10.88 -5.53
C GLU A 326 -12.26 9.67 -5.07
N ILE A 327 -12.08 9.49 -3.75
CA ILE A 327 -11.41 8.31 -3.18
C ILE A 327 -12.15 7.02 -3.60
N GLY A 328 -13.48 6.99 -3.43
CA GLY A 328 -14.29 5.82 -3.79
C GLY A 328 -14.24 5.49 -5.29
N LYS A 329 -14.31 6.50 -6.16
CA LYS A 329 -14.18 6.32 -7.62
C LYS A 329 -12.82 5.72 -7.99
N ALA A 330 -11.74 6.17 -7.36
CA ALA A 330 -10.40 5.68 -7.64
C ALA A 330 -10.17 4.23 -7.16
N ILE A 331 -10.75 3.83 -6.01
CA ILE A 331 -10.74 2.43 -5.56
C ILE A 331 -11.43 1.53 -6.60
N ILE A 332 -12.61 1.94 -7.06
CA ILE A 332 -13.38 1.20 -8.07
C ILE A 332 -12.59 1.13 -9.39
N PHE A 333 -11.95 2.23 -9.79
CA PHE A 333 -11.12 2.28 -10.99
C PHE A 333 -9.98 1.24 -10.95
N MET A 334 -9.27 1.12 -9.82
CA MET A 334 -8.20 0.11 -9.66
C MET A 334 -8.74 -1.32 -9.76
N LEU A 335 -9.91 -1.56 -9.19
CA LEU A 335 -10.56 -2.87 -9.27
C LEU A 335 -10.98 -3.20 -10.71
N GLN A 336 -11.49 -2.22 -11.46
CA GLN A 336 -12.01 -2.41 -12.81
C GLN A 336 -10.91 -2.53 -13.86
N HIS A 337 -9.89 -1.69 -13.79
CA HIS A 337 -8.89 -1.55 -14.84
C HIS A 337 -7.53 -2.18 -14.52
N HIS A 338 -7.22 -2.38 -13.23
CA HIS A 338 -5.95 -2.94 -12.79
C HIS A 338 -6.11 -4.29 -12.10
N HIS A 339 -7.34 -4.73 -11.82
CA HIS A 339 -7.65 -5.97 -11.08
C HIS A 339 -6.95 -6.02 -9.71
N LYS A 340 -6.77 -4.85 -9.09
CA LYS A 340 -6.18 -4.69 -7.76
C LYS A 340 -7.23 -4.18 -6.80
N VAL A 341 -7.28 -4.80 -5.63
CA VAL A 341 -7.97 -4.21 -4.48
C VAL A 341 -7.00 -3.24 -3.81
N VAL A 342 -7.45 -2.02 -3.56
CA VAL A 342 -6.63 -0.96 -2.95
C VAL A 342 -7.36 -0.33 -1.76
N GLU A 343 -6.63 0.12 -0.73
CA GLU A 343 -7.22 0.82 0.43
C GLU A 343 -7.51 2.28 0.07
N GLY A 344 -8.25 2.99 0.92
CA GLY A 344 -8.58 4.39 0.64
C GLY A 344 -7.36 5.31 0.53
N ALA A 345 -6.24 5.04 1.21
CA ALA A 345 -5.00 5.83 1.05
C ALA A 345 -4.39 5.71 -0.35
N ALA A 346 -4.46 4.52 -0.94
CA ALA A 346 -4.10 4.32 -2.34
C ALA A 346 -5.13 4.96 -3.28
N GLY A 347 -6.41 4.74 -3.01
CA GLY A 347 -7.52 5.36 -3.75
C GLY A 347 -7.39 6.87 -3.79
N MET A 348 -7.08 7.51 -2.66
CA MET A 348 -6.92 8.94 -2.52
C MET A 348 -5.80 9.49 -3.41
N THR A 349 -4.62 8.86 -3.44
CA THR A 349 -3.51 9.33 -4.29
C THR A 349 -3.84 9.23 -5.77
N LEU A 350 -4.57 8.19 -6.17
CA LEU A 350 -5.06 8.05 -7.55
C LEU A 350 -6.21 9.02 -7.85
N GLY A 351 -7.09 9.25 -6.89
CA GLY A 351 -8.16 10.24 -6.94
C GLY A 351 -7.62 11.65 -7.13
N ALA A 352 -6.51 12.00 -6.46
CA ALA A 352 -5.81 13.26 -6.65
C ALA A 352 -5.38 13.49 -8.11
N TYR A 353 -4.89 12.45 -8.79
CA TYR A 353 -4.59 12.52 -10.22
C TYR A 353 -5.87 12.64 -11.06
N MET A 354 -6.85 11.75 -10.82
CA MET A 354 -8.10 11.67 -11.58
C MET A 354 -8.98 12.92 -11.45
N LYS A 355 -8.82 13.70 -10.38
CA LYS A 355 -9.54 14.93 -10.12
C LYS A 355 -9.18 16.04 -11.11
N ASN A 356 -7.89 16.19 -11.44
CA ASN A 356 -7.37 17.27 -12.29
C ASN A 356 -6.35 16.72 -13.31
N PRO A 357 -6.72 15.80 -14.21
CA PRO A 357 -5.78 15.16 -15.13
C PRO A 357 -5.08 16.17 -16.06
N GLU A 358 -5.76 17.26 -16.44
CA GLU A 358 -5.24 18.32 -17.30
C GLU A 358 -4.03 19.05 -16.70
N ARG A 359 -3.94 19.13 -15.36
CA ARG A 359 -2.76 19.68 -14.64
C ARG A 359 -1.47 18.95 -15.02
N PHE A 360 -1.59 17.69 -15.41
CA PHE A 360 -0.47 16.80 -15.68
C PHE A 360 -0.17 16.64 -17.18
N SER A 361 -0.77 17.47 -18.04
CA SER A 361 -0.55 17.40 -19.48
C SER A 361 0.94 17.55 -19.82
N GLY A 362 1.46 16.68 -20.69
CA GLY A 362 2.87 16.66 -21.09
C GLY A 362 3.85 16.12 -20.03
N LYS A 363 3.37 15.61 -18.88
CA LYS A 363 4.22 15.12 -17.78
C LYS A 363 4.25 13.59 -17.67
N LYS A 364 5.32 13.05 -17.12
CA LYS A 364 5.37 11.70 -16.57
C LYS A 364 5.07 11.74 -15.08
N VAL A 365 3.98 11.11 -14.68
CA VAL A 365 3.45 11.13 -13.31
C VAL A 365 3.57 9.75 -12.68
N GLU A 366 4.10 9.69 -11.46
CA GLU A 366 4.00 8.51 -10.60
C GLU A 366 2.93 8.75 -9.53
N ALA A 367 1.97 7.84 -9.40
CA ALA A 367 0.90 7.90 -8.41
C ALA A 367 0.89 6.65 -7.53
N ARG A 368 0.94 6.84 -6.21
CA ARG A 368 1.28 5.76 -5.29
C ARG A 368 0.12 5.19 -4.48
N GLY A 369 0.05 3.86 -4.41
CA GLY A 369 -0.85 3.12 -3.52
C GLY A 369 -0.18 2.56 -2.26
N THR A 370 -0.83 2.65 -1.10
CA THR A 370 -0.56 1.81 0.10
C THR A 370 -1.72 0.82 0.29
N LEU A 371 -1.50 -0.37 0.85
CA LEU A 371 -2.58 -1.34 1.13
C LEU A 371 -2.41 -2.08 2.47
N SER A 372 -3.40 -2.01 3.34
CA SER A 372 -3.81 -3.12 4.19
C SER A 372 -5.26 -2.90 4.57
N ILE A 373 -6.14 -3.77 4.06
CA ILE A 373 -7.55 -3.75 4.40
C ILE A 373 -7.79 -4.81 5.48
N PRO A 374 -8.43 -4.50 6.62
CA PRO A 374 -9.20 -5.51 7.33
C PRO A 374 -10.44 -5.82 6.49
N LEU A 375 -10.60 -7.08 6.15
CA LEU A 375 -11.69 -7.55 5.29
C LEU A 375 -13.05 -7.38 5.98
N THR A 376 -13.68 -6.21 5.82
CA THR A 376 -15.14 -6.09 5.96
C THR A 376 -15.71 -5.87 4.57
N VAL A 377 -16.12 -6.98 3.96
CA VAL A 377 -16.99 -6.97 2.78
C VAL A 377 -18.28 -6.28 3.19
N TYR A 378 -18.43 -4.99 2.88
CA TYR A 378 -19.76 -4.38 2.86
C TYR A 378 -20.51 -4.92 1.64
N CYS A 379 -21.07 -6.12 1.78
CA CYS A 379 -22.28 -6.50 1.08
C CYS A 379 -23.48 -6.07 1.95
N ARG A 380 -24.03 -4.89 1.68
CA ARG A 380 -25.47 -4.56 1.79
C ARG A 380 -25.71 -3.07 1.55
N GLN A 381 -26.17 -2.71 0.36
CA GLN A 381 -27.60 -2.58 0.06
C GLN A 381 -27.77 -2.03 -1.36
N CYS A 382 -28.56 -2.77 -2.14
CA CYS A 382 -29.36 -2.39 -3.29
C CYS A 382 -29.06 -1.01 -3.92
N VAL A 383 -28.59 -1.03 -5.17
CA VAL A 383 -29.08 -0.02 -6.12
C VAL A 383 -30.60 -0.21 -6.17
N ASP A 384 -31.29 0.70 -5.50
CA ASP A 384 -32.73 0.87 -5.53
C ASP A 384 -33.20 0.90 -6.99
N GLU A 385 -34.19 0.07 -7.36
CA GLU A 385 -34.78 0.03 -8.70
C GLU A 385 -35.34 1.41 -9.12
N HIS A 386 -35.61 2.30 -8.15
CA HIS A 386 -35.99 3.69 -8.41
C HIS A 386 -34.87 4.55 -9.03
N LYS A 387 -33.57 4.25 -8.82
CA LYS A 387 -32.45 4.99 -9.44
C LYS A 387 -32.11 4.52 -10.85
N LYS A 388 -32.41 3.24 -11.16
CA LYS A 388 -32.25 2.68 -12.50
C LYS A 388 -33.28 3.27 -13.48
N GLN A 389 -34.53 3.44 -13.02
CA GLN A 389 -35.56 4.12 -13.81
C GLN A 389 -35.20 5.60 -14.05
N ALA A 390 -34.63 6.30 -13.06
CA ALA A 390 -34.18 7.68 -13.22
C ALA A 390 -33.03 7.88 -14.21
N LEU A 391 -32.22 6.84 -14.48
CA LEU A 391 -31.15 6.85 -15.49
C LEU A 391 -31.68 6.53 -16.90
N LEU A 392 -32.71 5.69 -17.00
CA LEU A 392 -33.41 5.40 -18.26
C LEU A 392 -34.31 6.56 -18.69
N ASP A 393 -34.99 7.21 -17.74
CA ASP A 393 -35.83 8.41 -17.97
C ASP A 393 -35.01 9.65 -18.40
N ARG A 394 -33.68 9.62 -18.21
CA ARG A 394 -32.72 10.64 -18.66
C ARG A 394 -32.10 10.36 -20.03
N GLY A 395 -32.61 9.36 -20.75
CA GLY A 395 -32.27 9.13 -22.16
C GLY A 395 -30.88 8.55 -22.41
N VAL A 396 -30.24 7.93 -21.42
CA VAL A 396 -28.94 7.28 -21.60
C VAL A 396 -29.12 5.96 -22.35
N GLN A 397 -28.86 5.97 -23.67
CA GLN A 397 -28.80 4.75 -24.47
C GLN A 397 -27.52 3.97 -24.17
N VAL A 398 -27.67 2.75 -23.65
CA VAL A 398 -26.58 1.76 -23.59
C VAL A 398 -26.55 1.01 -24.91
N VAL A 399 -25.53 1.28 -25.74
CA VAL A 399 -25.27 0.53 -26.97
C VAL A 399 -24.37 -0.66 -26.65
N LEU A 400 -24.92 -1.87 -26.74
CA LEU A 400 -24.13 -3.10 -26.79
C LEU A 400 -23.67 -3.31 -28.24
N ARG A 401 -22.37 -3.17 -28.52
CA ARG A 401 -21.81 -3.54 -29.83
C ARG A 401 -21.63 -5.05 -29.90
N GLY A 402 -22.28 -5.66 -30.89
CA GLY A 402 -22.20 -7.07 -31.23
C GLY A 402 -20.87 -7.49 -31.85
N ASN A 403 -20.66 -8.79 -31.83
CA ASN A 403 -19.55 -9.52 -32.43
C ASN A 403 -19.48 -9.31 -33.95
N ASP A 404 -18.34 -8.86 -34.45
CA ASP A 404 -17.94 -9.09 -35.84
C ASP A 404 -16.44 -9.41 -35.86
N TYR A 405 -16.12 -10.63 -36.30
CA TYR A 405 -14.78 -11.09 -36.65
C TYR A 405 -14.36 -10.43 -37.96
N VAL A 406 -13.13 -9.92 -38.03
CA VAL A 406 -12.46 -9.60 -39.30
C VAL A 406 -11.05 -10.19 -39.25
N GLU A 407 -10.81 -11.20 -40.09
CA GLU A 407 -9.48 -11.72 -40.39
C GLU A 407 -8.67 -10.66 -41.16
N ALA A 408 -7.42 -10.44 -40.74
CA ALA A 408 -6.45 -9.68 -41.51
C ALA A 408 -5.16 -10.49 -41.60
N GLU A 409 -4.90 -11.04 -42.80
CA GLU A 409 -3.59 -11.52 -43.22
C GLU A 409 -2.67 -10.30 -43.48
N ASN A 410 -1.45 -10.32 -42.92
CA ASN A 410 -0.22 -10.37 -43.73
C ASN A 410 1.08 -10.26 -42.90
N GLU A 411 1.97 -11.22 -43.19
CA GLU A 411 3.42 -11.13 -43.37
C GLU A 411 4.28 -10.21 -42.48
N ALA A 412 4.91 -10.82 -41.46
CA ALA A 412 6.27 -10.48 -41.05
C ALA A 412 7.07 -11.78 -40.81
N ARG A 413 8.24 -11.84 -41.46
CA ARG A 413 9.01 -13.04 -41.81
C ARG A 413 9.90 -13.59 -40.70
N ALA A 414 9.98 -14.92 -40.72
CA ALA A 414 11.16 -15.79 -40.59
C ALA A 414 11.84 -16.08 -39.23
N ASP A 415 11.77 -15.22 -38.20
CA ASP A 415 12.41 -15.55 -36.89
C ASP A 415 11.43 -16.03 -35.80
N ALA A 416 10.13 -16.10 -36.12
CA ALA A 416 9.07 -16.55 -35.22
C ALA A 416 8.83 -18.07 -35.21
N LYS A 417 9.67 -18.87 -35.88
CA LYS A 417 9.45 -20.33 -36.03
C LYS A 417 9.61 -21.12 -34.72
N PHE A 418 10.17 -20.50 -33.67
CA PHE A 418 10.28 -21.09 -32.33
C PHE A 418 9.07 -20.81 -31.42
N LEU A 419 8.17 -19.90 -31.80
CA LEU A 419 7.01 -19.47 -30.99
C LEU A 419 5.67 -19.64 -31.72
N SER A 420 5.66 -20.08 -32.98
CA SER A 420 4.45 -20.20 -33.82
C SER A 420 3.84 -21.60 -33.87
N GLU A 421 4.33 -22.56 -33.08
CA GLU A 421 3.64 -23.83 -32.86
C GLU A 421 2.72 -23.63 -31.65
N GLY A 422 1.44 -23.36 -31.89
CA GLY A 422 0.39 -23.11 -30.88
C GLY A 422 0.36 -24.11 -29.73
N GLY A 423 1.11 -23.80 -28.67
CA GLY A 423 1.16 -24.53 -27.41
C GLY A 423 0.29 -23.85 -26.35
N SER A 424 -0.45 -24.60 -25.55
CA SER A 424 -1.02 -24.09 -24.30
C SER A 424 0.10 -23.74 -23.31
N LEU A 425 -0.15 -22.83 -22.36
CA LEU A 425 0.82 -22.43 -21.32
C LEU A 425 1.50 -23.64 -20.67
N LEU A 426 0.71 -24.68 -20.36
CA LEU A 426 1.21 -25.93 -19.79
C LEU A 426 2.20 -26.63 -20.75
N SER A 427 1.83 -26.87 -22.00
CA SER A 427 2.69 -27.57 -22.96
C SER A 427 4.04 -26.87 -23.19
N GLY A 428 4.05 -25.54 -23.26
CA GLY A 428 5.27 -24.74 -23.44
C GLY A 428 6.19 -24.82 -22.22
N ILE A 429 5.65 -24.62 -21.01
CA ILE A 429 6.40 -24.75 -19.76
C ILE A 429 6.96 -26.17 -19.64
N SER A 430 6.14 -27.18 -19.91
CA SER A 430 6.53 -28.56 -19.64
C SER A 430 7.70 -29.03 -20.48
N ARG A 431 7.64 -28.75 -21.78
CA ARG A 431 8.72 -29.08 -22.70
C ARG A 431 10.03 -28.42 -22.29
N TYR A 432 10.00 -27.11 -22.01
CA TYR A 432 11.20 -26.37 -21.64
C TYR A 432 11.80 -26.84 -20.31
N VAL A 433 10.96 -26.97 -19.27
CA VAL A 433 11.41 -27.39 -17.93
C VAL A 433 12.03 -28.79 -17.99
N LYS A 434 11.42 -29.74 -18.70
CA LYS A 434 11.96 -31.11 -18.82
C LYS A 434 13.25 -31.18 -19.64
N GLN A 435 13.44 -30.29 -20.62
CA GLN A 435 14.71 -30.18 -21.34
C GLN A 435 15.85 -29.66 -20.46
N VAL A 436 15.56 -28.69 -19.57
CA VAL A 436 16.57 -28.11 -18.69
C VAL A 436 16.82 -28.98 -17.46
N ARG A 437 15.77 -29.55 -16.88
CA ARG A 437 15.84 -30.32 -15.63
C ARG A 437 14.74 -31.39 -15.57
N THR A 438 15.08 -32.59 -16.00
CA THR A 438 14.18 -33.76 -16.00
C THR A 438 13.66 -34.16 -14.62
N SER A 439 14.37 -33.81 -13.55
CA SER A 439 13.99 -34.12 -12.16
C SER A 439 12.81 -33.29 -11.64
N VAL A 440 12.36 -32.26 -12.37
CA VAL A 440 11.22 -31.43 -11.95
C VAL A 440 9.94 -32.17 -12.30
N GLU A 441 9.08 -32.35 -11.30
CA GLU A 441 7.73 -32.88 -11.46
C GLU A 441 6.80 -31.77 -11.99
N ILE A 442 6.03 -32.08 -13.02
CA ILE A 442 5.08 -31.19 -13.66
C ILE A 442 3.70 -31.80 -13.53
N ILE A 443 2.80 -31.04 -12.92
CA ILE A 443 1.44 -31.47 -12.66
C ILE A 443 0.51 -30.58 -13.46
N GLY A 444 -0.27 -31.18 -14.36
CA GLY A 444 -1.39 -30.52 -15.03
C GLY A 444 -2.61 -30.46 -14.14
N TRP A 445 -3.55 -29.57 -14.46
CA TRP A 445 -4.80 -29.44 -13.72
C TRP A 445 -5.95 -29.13 -14.67
N GLN A 446 -7.14 -29.64 -14.34
CA GLN A 446 -8.37 -29.37 -15.09
C GLN A 446 -9.58 -29.32 -14.16
N PRO A 447 -10.64 -28.55 -14.49
CA PRO A 447 -11.86 -28.60 -13.72
C PRO A 447 -12.51 -29.97 -13.90
N LYS A 448 -13.06 -30.56 -12.84
CA LYS A 448 -13.81 -31.83 -12.93
C LYS A 448 -14.92 -31.76 -13.97
N ASN A 449 -15.52 -30.58 -14.13
CA ASN A 449 -16.58 -30.27 -15.07
C ASN A 449 -16.10 -30.18 -16.54
N SER A 450 -14.79 -30.05 -16.80
CA SER A 450 -14.21 -30.07 -18.16
C SER A 450 -12.81 -30.69 -18.15
N LYS A 451 -12.77 -32.03 -18.17
CA LYS A 451 -11.57 -32.87 -17.97
C LYS A 451 -11.06 -33.54 -19.26
N VAL A 452 -11.15 -32.86 -20.40
CA VAL A 452 -10.91 -33.47 -21.72
C VAL A 452 -9.45 -33.88 -21.92
N MET A 453 -8.49 -33.06 -21.51
CA MET A 453 -7.05 -33.35 -21.67
C MET A 453 -6.62 -34.49 -20.74
N TYR A 454 -7.07 -34.49 -19.48
CA TYR A 454 -6.83 -35.56 -18.52
C TYR A 454 -7.31 -36.92 -19.06
N GLU A 455 -8.54 -36.99 -19.55
CA GLU A 455 -9.10 -38.22 -20.12
C GLU A 455 -8.39 -38.60 -21.44
N SER A 456 -7.96 -37.61 -22.23
CA SER A 456 -7.21 -37.85 -23.48
C SER A 456 -5.83 -38.46 -23.20
N VAL A 457 -5.09 -37.88 -22.26
CA VAL A 457 -3.76 -38.38 -21.85
C VAL A 457 -3.89 -39.79 -21.28
N LYS A 458 -4.88 -40.02 -20.42
CA LYS A 458 -5.15 -41.35 -19.85
C LYS A 458 -5.53 -42.38 -20.92
N ALA A 459 -6.24 -41.97 -21.98
CA ALA A 459 -6.63 -42.84 -23.08
C ALA A 459 -5.54 -43.02 -24.15
N GLY A 460 -4.43 -42.26 -24.10
CA GLY A 460 -3.39 -42.23 -25.13
C GLY A 460 -3.85 -41.67 -26.48
N ARG A 461 -5.01 -41.02 -26.55
CA ARG A 461 -5.59 -40.43 -27.76
C ARG A 461 -6.53 -39.29 -27.41
N GLY A 462 -6.72 -38.34 -28.33
CA GLY A 462 -7.75 -37.30 -28.17
C GLY A 462 -9.14 -37.92 -27.97
N VAL A 463 -9.81 -37.54 -26.88
CA VAL A 463 -11.20 -37.91 -26.61
C VAL A 463 -12.09 -36.68 -26.68
N PHE A 464 -13.33 -36.86 -27.15
CA PHE A 464 -14.35 -35.83 -27.07
C PHE A 464 -15.21 -36.07 -25.83
N LYS A 465 -15.38 -35.06 -25.00
CA LYS A 465 -16.21 -35.12 -23.80
C LYS A 465 -16.95 -33.81 -23.64
N GLU A 466 -18.22 -33.91 -23.30
CA GLU A 466 -19.05 -32.75 -22.99
C GLU A 466 -18.44 -31.99 -21.79
N SER A 467 -18.36 -30.68 -21.92
CA SER A 467 -17.91 -29.79 -20.84
C SER A 467 -19.14 -29.19 -20.18
N LEU A 468 -19.21 -29.33 -18.86
CA LEU A 468 -20.23 -28.69 -18.03
C LEU A 468 -19.77 -27.28 -17.63
N ASP A 469 -20.70 -26.47 -17.14
CA ASP A 469 -20.40 -25.13 -16.63
C ASP A 469 -19.34 -25.15 -15.54
N THR A 470 -18.39 -24.22 -15.63
CA THR A 470 -17.29 -24.09 -14.67
C THR A 470 -16.89 -22.63 -14.48
N LEU A 471 -16.44 -22.32 -13.26
CA LEU A 471 -15.76 -21.08 -12.91
C LEU A 471 -14.48 -20.90 -13.74
N SER A 472 -13.85 -21.99 -14.17
CA SER A 472 -12.61 -22.04 -14.93
C SER A 472 -12.82 -22.22 -16.43
N ASP A 473 -13.59 -21.33 -17.03
CA ASP A 473 -13.97 -21.35 -18.44
C ASP A 473 -12.78 -21.20 -19.41
N GLY A 474 -11.79 -20.39 -19.08
CA GLY A 474 -10.57 -20.25 -19.89
C GLY A 474 -9.77 -21.54 -20.05
N THR A 475 -10.08 -22.57 -19.25
CA THR A 475 -9.46 -23.90 -19.30
C THR A 475 -10.45 -25.01 -19.63
N SER A 476 -11.72 -24.67 -19.87
CA SER A 476 -12.72 -25.60 -20.32
C SER A 476 -12.69 -25.71 -21.84
N GLY A 477 -13.11 -26.87 -22.36
CA GLY A 477 -13.18 -27.12 -23.79
C GLY A 477 -12.48 -28.40 -24.23
N GLY A 478 -12.57 -28.65 -25.54
CA GLY A 478 -12.05 -29.86 -26.17
C GLY A 478 -10.57 -29.78 -26.52
N VAL A 479 -10.00 -30.94 -26.84
CA VAL A 479 -8.69 -31.04 -27.49
C VAL A 479 -8.92 -31.29 -28.98
N ASP A 480 -8.48 -30.38 -29.83
CA ASP A 480 -8.63 -30.53 -31.28
C ASP A 480 -7.91 -31.78 -31.79
N LYS A 481 -8.46 -32.40 -32.84
CA LYS A 481 -7.92 -33.64 -33.43
C LYS A 481 -6.47 -33.51 -33.89
N ASN A 482 -6.05 -32.30 -34.27
CA ASN A 482 -4.69 -31.97 -34.71
C ASN A 482 -3.94 -31.11 -33.68
N SER A 483 -4.39 -31.12 -32.42
CA SER A 483 -3.79 -30.33 -31.36
C SER A 483 -2.36 -30.77 -31.08
N ILE A 484 -1.41 -29.87 -31.30
CA ILE A 484 0.00 -30.09 -30.98
C ILE A 484 0.27 -30.10 -29.48
N THR A 485 -0.69 -29.63 -28.66
CA THR A 485 -0.56 -29.62 -27.19
C THR A 485 -0.70 -31.00 -26.59
N PHE A 486 -1.50 -31.89 -27.20
CA PHE A 486 -1.76 -33.22 -26.67
C PHE A 486 -0.49 -34.09 -26.60
N PRO A 487 0.31 -34.25 -27.67
CA PRO A 487 1.55 -35.01 -27.62
C PRO A 487 2.51 -34.49 -26.55
N ILE A 488 2.66 -33.16 -26.46
CA ILE A 488 3.57 -32.50 -25.51
C ILE A 488 3.10 -32.74 -24.08
N CYS A 489 1.81 -32.58 -23.81
CA CYS A 489 1.23 -32.85 -22.49
C CYS A 489 1.35 -34.34 -22.12
N ALA A 490 1.13 -35.25 -23.06
CA ALA A 490 1.26 -36.69 -22.81
C ALA A 490 2.71 -37.11 -22.53
N GLU A 491 3.70 -36.42 -23.10
CA GLU A 491 5.13 -36.72 -22.93
C GLU A 491 5.73 -36.09 -21.66
N TYR A 492 5.40 -34.82 -21.37
CA TYR A 492 6.14 -34.04 -20.37
C TYR A 492 5.37 -33.74 -19.09
N VAL A 493 4.05 -33.98 -19.02
CA VAL A 493 3.27 -33.80 -17.79
C VAL A 493 3.24 -35.10 -17.01
N ASP A 494 3.75 -35.10 -15.79
CA ASP A 494 3.92 -36.29 -14.96
C ASP A 494 2.60 -36.74 -14.28
N ASP A 495 1.72 -35.80 -13.95
CA ASP A 495 0.45 -36.10 -13.28
C ASP A 495 -0.62 -35.03 -13.56
N TRP A 496 -1.87 -35.34 -13.22
CA TRP A 496 -3.02 -34.46 -13.41
C TRP A 496 -3.92 -34.43 -12.18
N ILE A 497 -4.27 -33.22 -11.73
CA ILE A 497 -5.21 -33.02 -10.62
C ILE A 497 -6.54 -32.46 -11.16
N LEU A 498 -7.64 -33.10 -10.78
CA LEU A 498 -8.98 -32.60 -11.06
C LEU A 498 -9.53 -31.80 -9.87
N VAL A 499 -10.00 -30.59 -10.16
CA VAL A 499 -10.47 -29.61 -9.18
C VAL A 499 -11.97 -29.38 -9.35
N ASP A 500 -12.76 -29.41 -8.28
CA ASP A 500 -14.18 -29.06 -8.37
C ASP A 500 -14.44 -27.56 -8.23
N GLU A 501 -15.68 -27.15 -8.53
CA GLU A 501 -16.11 -25.75 -8.51
C GLU A 501 -16.02 -25.12 -7.11
N GLU A 502 -16.25 -25.90 -6.06
CA GLU A 502 -16.12 -25.42 -4.68
C GLU A 502 -14.64 -25.11 -4.36
N GLU A 503 -13.71 -25.98 -4.75
CA GLU A 503 -12.28 -25.77 -4.63
C GLU A 503 -11.80 -24.56 -5.44
N ILE A 504 -12.28 -24.40 -6.68
CA ILE A 504 -11.97 -23.23 -7.52
C ILE A 504 -12.48 -21.95 -6.84
N GLY A 505 -13.72 -21.95 -6.36
CA GLY A 505 -14.33 -20.80 -5.67
C GLY A 505 -13.55 -20.40 -4.40
N LYS A 506 -13.23 -21.37 -3.53
CA LYS A 506 -12.42 -21.14 -2.32
C LYS A 506 -11.04 -20.58 -2.66
N ALA A 507 -10.40 -21.06 -3.72
CA ALA A 507 -9.10 -20.58 -4.14
C ALA A 507 -9.14 -19.15 -4.72
N ILE A 508 -10.19 -18.77 -5.46
CA ILE A 508 -10.39 -17.38 -5.89
C ILE A 508 -10.52 -16.46 -4.67
N ILE A 509 -11.32 -16.86 -3.67
CA ILE A 509 -11.48 -16.10 -2.42
C ILE A 509 -10.16 -16.01 -1.66
N PHE A 510 -9.41 -17.11 -1.58
CA PHE A 510 -8.09 -17.11 -0.95
C PHE A 510 -7.14 -16.10 -1.60
N MET A 511 -7.11 -16.04 -2.93
CA MET A 511 -6.31 -15.04 -3.66
C MET A 511 -6.74 -13.61 -3.36
N LEU A 512 -8.04 -13.38 -3.20
CA LEU A 512 -8.57 -12.07 -2.83
C LEU A 512 -8.21 -11.68 -1.39
N GLN A 513 -8.39 -12.60 -0.44
CA GLN A 513 -8.22 -12.36 0.99
C GLN A 513 -6.76 -12.27 1.42
N HIS A 514 -5.90 -13.13 0.88
CA HIS A 514 -4.51 -13.27 1.32
C HIS A 514 -3.49 -12.66 0.36
N HIS A 515 -3.84 -12.50 -0.92
CA HIS A 515 -2.94 -11.93 -1.93
C HIS A 515 -3.45 -10.64 -2.55
N HIS A 516 -4.66 -10.18 -2.19
CA HIS A 516 -5.29 -8.96 -2.70
C HIS A 516 -5.34 -8.88 -4.24
N LYS A 517 -5.45 -10.06 -4.88
CA LYS A 517 -5.53 -10.20 -6.34
C LYS A 517 -6.89 -10.75 -6.73
N VAL A 518 -7.55 -10.05 -7.64
CA VAL A 518 -8.74 -10.58 -8.32
C VAL A 518 -8.26 -11.49 -9.44
N VAL A 519 -8.64 -12.76 -9.38
CA VAL A 519 -8.20 -13.80 -10.33
C VAL A 519 -9.38 -14.52 -10.95
N GLU A 520 -9.25 -14.93 -12.21
CA GLU A 520 -10.27 -15.76 -12.86
C GLU A 520 -10.21 -17.22 -12.41
N GLY A 521 -11.20 -18.02 -12.78
CA GLY A 521 -11.26 -19.43 -12.35
C GLY A 521 -10.09 -20.27 -12.83
N ALA A 522 -9.44 -19.94 -13.96
CA ALA A 522 -8.22 -20.61 -14.40
C ALA A 522 -7.07 -20.50 -13.40
N ALA A 523 -6.84 -19.29 -12.88
CA ALA A 523 -5.86 -19.05 -11.82
C ALA A 523 -6.31 -19.64 -10.48
N GLY A 524 -7.61 -19.53 -10.15
CA GLY A 524 -8.20 -20.14 -8.96
C GLY A 524 -8.02 -21.66 -8.94
N MET A 525 -8.21 -22.32 -10.07
CA MET A 525 -8.10 -23.77 -10.23
C MET A 525 -6.68 -24.26 -9.91
N THR A 526 -5.63 -23.59 -10.40
CA THR A 526 -4.25 -23.98 -10.09
C THR A 526 -4.00 -23.98 -8.58
N LEU A 527 -4.48 -22.95 -7.89
CA LEU A 527 -4.33 -22.84 -6.45
C LEU A 527 -5.22 -23.85 -5.70
N GLY A 528 -6.45 -24.09 -6.18
CA GLY A 528 -7.34 -25.11 -5.62
C GLY A 528 -6.73 -26.51 -5.67
N ALA A 529 -6.03 -26.84 -6.76
CA ALA A 529 -5.28 -28.09 -6.89
C ALA A 529 -4.19 -28.24 -5.80
N TYR A 530 -3.48 -27.15 -5.50
CA TYR A 530 -2.46 -27.12 -4.46
C TYR A 530 -3.06 -27.25 -3.05
N ILE A 531 -4.04 -26.41 -2.72
CA ILE A 531 -4.66 -26.34 -1.38
C ILE A 531 -5.32 -27.67 -0.99
N LYS A 532 -5.92 -28.38 -1.94
CA LYS A 532 -6.57 -29.67 -1.71
C LYS A 532 -5.60 -30.79 -1.34
N ASN A 533 -4.32 -30.69 -1.72
CA ASN A 533 -3.35 -31.79 -1.59
C ASN A 533 -2.10 -31.39 -0.78
N PRO A 534 -2.25 -30.86 0.46
CA PRO A 534 -1.12 -30.30 1.21
C PRO A 534 -0.04 -31.35 1.52
N GLU A 535 -0.44 -32.59 1.82
CA GLU A 535 0.50 -33.68 2.13
C GLU A 535 1.38 -34.06 0.94
N ARG A 536 0.85 -34.01 -0.30
CA ARG A 536 1.61 -34.30 -1.53
C ARG A 536 2.81 -33.36 -1.70
N PHE A 537 2.64 -32.13 -1.26
CA PHE A 537 3.59 -31.04 -1.45
C PHE A 537 4.47 -30.78 -0.24
N SER A 538 4.25 -31.53 0.86
CA SER A 538 5.02 -31.38 2.08
C SER A 538 6.52 -31.61 1.84
N GLY A 539 7.35 -30.68 2.31
CA GLY A 539 8.80 -30.70 2.14
C GLY A 539 9.31 -30.40 0.72
N LYS A 540 8.43 -30.14 -0.25
CA LYS A 540 8.80 -29.78 -1.63
C LYS A 540 8.86 -28.26 -1.82
N LYS A 541 9.69 -27.79 -2.75
CA LYS A 541 9.62 -26.43 -3.28
C LYS A 541 8.66 -26.43 -4.46
N VAL A 542 7.50 -25.82 -4.30
CA VAL A 542 6.42 -25.82 -5.31
C VAL A 542 6.27 -24.43 -5.92
N VAL A 543 6.13 -24.38 -7.25
CA VAL A 543 5.79 -23.15 -7.98
C VAL A 543 4.38 -23.31 -8.54
N VAL A 544 3.47 -22.44 -8.09
CA VAL A 544 2.08 -22.39 -8.55
C VAL A 544 1.97 -21.33 -9.64
N VAL A 545 1.72 -21.75 -10.89
CA VAL A 545 1.55 -20.83 -12.03
C VAL A 545 0.09 -20.42 -12.13
N ALA A 546 -0.26 -19.31 -11.49
CA ALA A 546 -1.59 -18.71 -11.58
C ALA A 546 -1.63 -17.67 -12.71
N CYS A 547 -2.42 -17.94 -13.75
CA CYS A 547 -2.59 -17.08 -14.93
C CYS A 547 -4.06 -16.81 -15.17
N GLY A 548 -4.39 -15.56 -15.50
CA GLY A 548 -5.75 -15.15 -15.82
C GLY A 548 -6.29 -14.03 -14.93
N GLY A 549 -6.84 -12.99 -15.55
CA GLY A 549 -7.36 -11.79 -14.88
C GLY A 549 -8.62 -11.21 -15.53
N ASN A 550 -9.10 -11.81 -16.62
CA ASN A 550 -10.19 -11.26 -17.42
C ASN A 550 -11.53 -11.84 -16.96
N ILE A 551 -11.95 -11.46 -15.75
CA ILE A 551 -13.24 -11.89 -15.21
C ILE A 551 -14.37 -11.06 -15.83
N GLY A 552 -15.25 -11.73 -16.60
CA GLY A 552 -16.49 -11.15 -17.12
C GLY A 552 -17.36 -10.55 -16.00
N SER A 553 -18.07 -9.46 -16.29
CA SER A 553 -18.82 -8.67 -15.30
C SER A 553 -19.86 -9.47 -14.51
N ASP A 554 -20.52 -10.42 -15.17
CA ASP A 554 -21.62 -11.19 -14.58
C ASP A 554 -21.11 -12.28 -13.63
N LYS A 555 -20.02 -12.97 -14.00
CA LYS A 555 -19.33 -13.92 -13.11
C LYS A 555 -18.76 -13.23 -11.87
N ARG A 556 -18.23 -12.01 -12.04
CA ARG A 556 -17.75 -11.20 -10.90
C ARG A 556 -18.87 -10.90 -9.92
N LYS A 557 -20.04 -10.46 -10.39
CA LYS A 557 -21.22 -10.23 -9.54
C LYS A 557 -21.70 -11.51 -8.86
N HIS A 558 -21.73 -12.63 -9.59
CA HIS A 558 -22.17 -13.91 -9.05
C HIS A 558 -21.23 -14.45 -7.94
N LEU A 559 -19.91 -14.45 -8.18
CA LEU A 559 -18.91 -14.85 -7.18
C LEU A 559 -18.99 -14.01 -5.91
N MET A 560 -19.21 -12.70 -6.05
CA MET A 560 -19.38 -11.80 -4.92
C MET A 560 -20.71 -12.04 -4.17
N SER A 561 -21.74 -12.56 -4.84
CA SER A 561 -23.05 -12.86 -4.23
C SER A 561 -23.11 -14.21 -3.51
N LEU A 562 -22.33 -15.20 -3.95
CA LEU A 562 -22.34 -16.57 -3.38
C LEU A 562 -21.70 -16.65 -2.00
N TYR A 563 -20.85 -15.69 -1.65
CA TYR A 563 -19.98 -15.76 -0.46
C TYR A 563 -19.98 -14.43 0.33
N ALA A 564 -21.08 -13.68 0.24
CA ALA A 564 -21.34 -12.44 0.97
C ALA A 564 -21.74 -12.66 2.43
#